data_AF-A0A439D2F8-F1
#
_entry.id   AF-A0A439D2F8-F1
#
_cell.length_a   1.000
_cell.length_b   1.000
_cell.length_c   1.000
_cell.angle_alpha   90.00
_cell.angle_beta   90.00
_cell.angle_gamma   90.00
#
_symmetry.space_group_name_H-M   'P 1'
#
loop_
_entity.id
_entity.type
_entity.pdbx_description
1 polymer ?
#
loop_
_entity_poly.entity_id
_entity_poly.type
_entity_poly.pdbx_seq_one_letter_code
_entity_poly.pdbx_strand_id
1 'polypeptide(L)' 'MADQITEFFDVQKDFVKDGTQFINRCTKPDRNEYIKICQAVGVGFVVMGAIGYLVKLSTDTHAILAIHIPVNNVLVGGA' A
#
# COMPACT_ATOMS: atom_id res chain seq x y z
N MET A 1 25.81 24.86 -22.71
CA MET A 1 24.45 24.63 -22.18
C MET A 1 23.64 23.62 -23.02
N ALA A 2 23.95 23.40 -24.31
CA ALA A 2 23.31 22.33 -25.09
C ALA A 2 23.91 20.93 -24.82
N ASP A 3 25.24 20.81 -24.68
CA ASP A 3 25.92 19.53 -24.38
C ASP A 3 25.42 18.83 -23.12
N GLN A 4 25.30 19.55 -22.00
CA GLN A 4 24.84 18.98 -20.74
C GLN A 4 23.40 18.44 -20.83
N ILE A 5 22.55 19.04 -21.67
CA ILE A 5 21.17 18.59 -21.87
C ILE A 5 21.17 17.31 -22.71
N THR A 6 22.01 17.24 -23.75
CA THR A 6 22.18 16.04 -24.58
C THR A 6 22.74 14.86 -23.78
N GLU A 7 23.74 15.08 -22.93
CA GLU A 7 24.29 14.05 -22.02
C GLU A 7 23.23 13.53 -21.03
N PHE A 8 22.40 14.42 -20.47
CA PHE A 8 21.28 14.00 -19.61
C PHE A 8 20.26 13.14 -20.36
N PHE A 9 19.98 13.45 -21.63
CA PHE A 9 19.08 12.66 -22.46
C PHE A 9 19.65 11.29 -22.86
N ASP A 10 20.97 11.17 -23.04
CA ASP A 10 21.63 9.87 -23.30
C ASP A 10 21.55 8.95 -22.07
N VAL A 11 21.80 9.47 -20.87
CA VAL A 11 21.64 8.71 -19.62
C VAL A 11 20.21 8.19 -19.43
N GLN A 12 19.20 9.00 -19.78
CA GLN A 12 17.80 8.57 -19.73
C GLN A 12 17.49 7.48 -20.76
N LYS A 13 18.05 7.55 -21.96
CA LYS A 13 17.88 6.53 -23.01
C LYS A 13 18.49 5.20 -22.61
N ASP A 14 19.71 5.22 -22.08
CA ASP A 14 20.36 4.01 -21.57
C ASP A 14 19.58 3.40 -20.40
N PHE A 15 19.05 4.23 -19.48
CA PHE A 15 18.21 3.73 -18.39
C PHE A 15 16.92 3.05 -18.87
N VAL A 16 16.25 3.60 -19.88
CA VAL A 16 15.04 2.99 -20.46
C VAL A 16 15.37 1.69 -21.19
N LYS A 17 16.52 1.66 -21.88
CA LYS A 17 17.00 0.47 -22.61
C LYS A 17 17.37 -0.66 -21.64
N ASP A 18 18.07 -0.34 -20.57
CA ASP A 18 18.41 -1.30 -19.52
C ASP A 18 17.16 -1.73 -18.74
N GLY A 19 16.24 -0.80 -18.46
CA GLY A 19 14.97 -1.09 -17.81
C GLY A 19 14.08 -2.04 -18.62
N THR A 20 14.03 -1.87 -19.95
CA THR A 20 13.28 -2.77 -20.83
C THR A 20 13.95 -4.15 -20.94
N GLN A 21 15.28 -4.21 -20.97
CA GLN A 21 16.00 -5.50 -20.94
C GLN A 21 15.78 -6.23 -19.62
N PHE A 22 15.75 -5.51 -18.50
CA PHE A 22 15.44 -6.05 -17.18
C PHE A 22 14.02 -6.64 -17.12
N ILE A 23 13.00 -5.89 -17.52
CA ILE A 23 11.60 -6.37 -17.52
C ILE A 23 11.41 -7.59 -18.43
N ASN A 24 12.19 -7.69 -19.52
CA ASN A 24 12.18 -8.85 -20.40
C ASN A 24 12.89 -10.08 -19.81
N ARG A 25 13.81 -9.90 -18.86
CA ARG A 25 14.44 -11.00 -18.12
C ARG A 25 13.62 -11.49 -16.92
N CYS A 26 12.71 -10.68 -16.39
CA CYS A 26 11.85 -11.10 -15.29
C CYS A 26 10.89 -12.22 -15.73
N THR A 27 10.74 -13.24 -14.87
CA THR A 27 9.68 -14.25 -15.01
C THR A 27 8.33 -13.58 -14.78
N LYS A 28 7.50 -13.51 -15.83
CA LYS A 28 6.14 -12.99 -15.72
C LYS A 28 5.24 -14.07 -15.12
N PRO A 29 4.35 -13.72 -14.16
CA PRO A 29 3.47 -14.69 -13.54
C PRO A 29 2.53 -15.30 -14.58
N ASP A 30 2.31 -16.61 -14.50
CA ASP A 30 1.32 -17.28 -15.33
C ASP A 30 -0.11 -16.86 -14.94
N ARG A 31 -1.09 -17.08 -15.83
CA ARG A 31 -2.50 -16.78 -15.56
C ARG A 31 -2.99 -17.41 -14.25
N ASN A 32 -2.56 -18.64 -13.94
CA ASN A 32 -2.99 -19.32 -12.74
C ASN A 32 -2.37 -18.73 -11.46
N GLU A 33 -1.12 -18.28 -11.51
CA GLU A 33 -0.45 -17.60 -10.39
C GLU A 33 -1.07 -16.24 -10.13
N TYR A 34 -1.35 -15.48 -11.19
CA TYR A 34 -2.01 -14.19 -11.10
C TYR A 34 -3.40 -14.31 -10.46
N ILE A 35 -4.20 -15.30 -10.86
CA ILE A 35 -5.53 -15.53 -10.27
C ILE A 35 -5.43 -15.85 -8.78
N LYS A 36 -4.47 -16.68 -8.35
CA LYS A 36 -4.27 -17.00 -6.93
C LYS A 36 -3.91 -15.76 -6.11
N ILE A 37 -3.01 -14.91 -6.64
CA ILE A 37 -2.62 -13.65 -5.99
C ILE A 37 -3.82 -12.71 -5.91
N CYS A 38 -4.57 -12.53 -7.00
CA CYS A 38 -5.77 -11.69 -7.02
C CYS A 38 -6.86 -12.20 -6.06
N GLN A 39 -7.03 -13.51 -5.93
CA GLN A 39 -7.95 -14.10 -4.96
C GLN A 39 -7.51 -13.81 -3.53
N ALA A 40 -6.24 -14.02 -3.20
CA ALA A 40 -5.70 -13.74 -1.86
C ALA A 40 -5.83 -12.26 -1.50
N VAL A 41 -5.45 -11.35 -2.40
CA VAL A 41 -5.57 -9.90 -2.21
C VAL A 41 -7.03 -9.47 -2.15
N GLY A 42 -7.90 -10.05 -2.98
CA GLY A 42 -9.34 -9.76 -2.99
C GLY A 42 -10.02 -10.15 -1.68
N VAL A 43 -9.71 -11.33 -1.13
CA VAL A 43 -10.21 -11.76 0.19
C VAL A 43 -9.69 -10.83 1.28
N GLY A 44 -8.39 -10.48 1.27
CA GLY A 44 -7.81 -9.53 2.22
C GLY A 44 -8.49 -8.16 2.18
N PHE A 45 -8.74 -7.63 0.98
CA PHE A 45 -9.43 -6.35 0.78
C PHE A 45 -10.87 -6.39 1.30
N VAL A 46 -11.60 -7.48 1.03
CA VAL A 46 -12.97 -7.67 1.54
C VAL A 46 -12.98 -7.75 3.07
N VAL A 47 -12.04 -8.48 3.68
CA VAL A 47 -11.97 -8.58 5.15
C VAL A 47 -11.62 -7.25 5.79
N MET A 48 -10.60 -6.54 5.29
CA MET A 48 -10.22 -5.23 5.82
C MET A 48 -11.33 -4.18 5.60
N GLY A 49 -11.99 -4.22 4.45
CA GLY A 49 -13.13 -3.36 4.14
C GLY A 49 -14.36 -3.66 5.01
N ALA A 50 -14.66 -4.94 5.24
CA ALA A 50 -15.77 -5.37 6.09
C ALA A 50 -15.52 -5.01 7.55
N ILE A 51 -14.31 -5.21 8.07
CA ILE A 51 -13.95 -4.77 9.43
C ILE A 51 -14.09 -3.25 9.53
N GLY A 52 -13.58 -2.49 8.55
CA GLY A 52 -13.75 -1.04 8.53
C GLY A 52 -15.21 -0.59 8.49
N TYR A 53 -16.06 -1.24 7.68
CA TYR A 53 -17.49 -0.94 7.59
C TYR A 53 -18.25 -1.33 8.86
N LEU A 54 -17.98 -2.50 9.43
CA LEU A 54 -18.61 -2.96 10.67
C LEU A 54 -18.18 -2.11 11.87
N VAL A 55 -16.91 -1.73 11.96
CA VAL A 55 -16.45 -0.76 12.97
C VAL A 55 -17.15 0.56 12.74
N LYS A 56 -17.21 1.08 11.51
CA LYS A 56 -17.84 2.38 11.26
C LYS A 56 -19.35 2.38 11.52
N LEU A 57 -20.05 1.29 11.22
CA LEU A 57 -21.47 1.10 11.54
C LEU A 57 -21.72 0.83 13.03
N SER A 58 -20.83 0.11 13.72
CA SER A 58 -20.94 -0.08 15.17
C SER A 58 -20.46 1.14 15.96
N THR A 59 -19.81 2.11 15.31
CA THR A 59 -19.33 3.37 15.89
C THR A 59 -20.37 4.51 15.79
N ASP A 60 -21.67 4.17 15.78
CA ASP A 60 -22.64 4.85 16.64
C ASP A 60 -22.42 4.48 18.14
N THR A 61 -21.51 3.55 18.44
CA THR A 61 -20.98 3.25 19.77
C THR A 61 -19.47 3.02 19.70
N HIS A 62 -18.72 4.10 19.86
CA HIS A 62 -17.35 4.21 20.35
C HIS A 62 -16.58 2.89 20.64
N ALA A 63 -15.78 2.39 19.71
CA ALA A 63 -14.81 1.31 19.98
C ALA A 63 -13.33 1.70 19.85
N ILE A 64 -12.99 2.83 19.19
CA ILE A 64 -11.58 3.24 19.00
C ILE A 64 -11.24 4.55 19.75
N LEU A 65 -12.23 5.41 20.04
CA LEU A 65 -12.04 6.56 20.94
C LEU A 65 -12.30 6.24 22.43
N ALA A 66 -13.03 5.15 22.74
CA ALA A 66 -13.39 4.81 24.12
C ALA A 66 -12.23 4.27 24.96
N ILE A 67 -11.12 3.82 24.37
CA ILE A 67 -9.99 3.30 25.15
C ILE A 67 -9.02 4.41 25.52
N HIS A 68 -8.87 5.45 24.69
CA HIS A 68 -7.89 6.51 24.94
C HIS A 68 -8.38 7.60 25.90
N ILE A 69 -9.68 7.90 25.93
CA ILE A 69 -10.25 8.95 26.80
C ILE A 69 -10.27 8.57 28.29
N PRO A 70 -10.76 7.40 28.72
CA PRO A 70 -10.74 7.04 30.15
C PRO A 70 -9.34 6.65 30.63
N VAL A 71 -8.47 6.06 29.80
CA VAL A 71 -7.08 5.74 30.19
C VAL A 71 -6.26 7.01 30.43
N ASN A 72 -6.37 8.01 29.57
CA ASN A 72 -5.71 9.30 29.79
C ASN A 72 -6.29 10.04 31.02
N ASN A 73 -7.60 9.94 31.28
CA ASN A 73 -8.25 10.55 32.44
C ASN A 73 -7.90 9.86 33.78
N VAL A 74 -7.69 8.53 33.79
CA VAL A 74 -7.24 7.78 34.97
C VAL A 74 -5.74 8.00 35.24
N LEU A 75 -4.91 8.14 34.20
CA LEU A 75 -3.48 8.44 34.37
C LEU A 75 -3.25 9.88 34.86
N VAL A 76 -4.01 10.86 34.35
CA VAL A 76 -3.85 12.28 34.71
C VAL A 76 -4.55 12.67 36.00
N GLY A 77 -5.59 11.93 36.43
CA GLY A 77 -6.29 12.14 37.70
C GLY A 77 -5.73 11.33 38.88
N GLY A 78 -4.70 10.52 38.64
CA GLY A 78 -3.98 9.72 39.64
C GLY A 78 -2.64 10.32 40.09
N ALA A 79 -2.38 11.59 39.75
CA ALA A 79 -1.29 12.41 40.26
C ALA A 79 -1.83 13.48 41.21
#